data_AF-A0A238Y9B6-F1
#
_entry.id   AF-A0A238Y9B6-F1
#
_cell.length_a   1.000
_cell.length_b   1.000
_cell.length_c   1.000
_cell.angle_alpha   90.00
_cell.angle_beta   90.00
_cell.angle_gamma   90.00
#
_symmetry.space_group_name_H-M   'P 1'
#
loop_
_entity.id
_entity.type
_entity.pdbx_description
1 polymer ?
#
loop_
_entity_poly.entity_id
_entity_poly.type
_entity_poly.pdbx_seq_one_letter_code
_entity_poly.pdbx_strand_id
1 'polypeptide(L)'
;MKEQFELYENAKKRTKQKKRLYFHFILFLVGSVFFIVLNKLLKVGEPYDWFVWAIVGWFFLFLLHFINVFITHKFMGKEWVEKQTEKLILKQEAKIEKLQKEIEKEARIKLESELHASEIEKENQPNSTTKE
;
A
#
# COMPACT_ATOMS: atom_id res chain seq x y z
N MET A 1 -6.76 -16.05 14.25
CA MET A 1 -7.87 -15.11 14.52
C MET A 1 -7.65 -13.74 13.88
N LYS A 2 -6.44 -13.14 13.96
CA LYS A 2 -6.13 -11.83 13.33
C LYS A 2 -6.25 -11.83 11.80
N GLU A 3 -5.82 -12.89 11.12
CA GLU A 3 -5.96 -13.01 9.65
C GLU A 3 -7.41 -12.96 9.16
N GLN A 4 -8.34 -13.64 9.85
CA GLN A 4 -9.75 -13.64 9.45
C GLN A 4 -10.40 -12.25 9.59
N PHE A 5 -9.96 -11.47 10.59
CA PHE A 5 -10.40 -10.09 10.77
C PHE A 5 -9.88 -9.18 9.64
N GLU A 6 -8.62 -9.35 9.23
CA GLU A 6 -8.05 -8.61 8.10
C GLU A 6 -8.70 -8.97 6.75
N LEU A 7 -9.04 -10.25 6.53
CA LEU A 7 -9.78 -10.68 5.34
C LEU A 7 -11.17 -10.04 5.27
N TYR A 8 -11.88 -9.98 6.39
CA TYR A 8 -13.19 -9.34 6.50
C TYR A 8 -13.13 -7.81 6.30
N GLU A 9 -12.16 -7.14 6.93
CA GLU A 9 -11.85 -5.71 6.73
C GLU A 9 -11.59 -5.39 5.26
N ASN A 10 -10.78 -6.22 4.59
CA ASN A 10 -10.46 -6.08 3.18
C ASN A 10 -11.70 -6.27 2.29
N ALA A 11 -12.52 -7.29 2.55
CA ALA A 11 -13.77 -7.52 1.82
C ALA A 11 -14.74 -6.34 1.97
N LYS A 12 -14.87 -5.79 3.18
CA LYS A 12 -15.73 -4.63 3.49
C LYS A 12 -15.27 -3.36 2.78
N LYS A 13 -13.95 -3.11 2.72
CA LYS A 13 -13.38 -1.95 1.99
C LYS A 13 -13.70 -2.02 0.49
N ARG A 14 -13.59 -3.19 -0.13
CA ARG A 14 -13.93 -3.36 -1.56
C ARG A 14 -15.41 -3.06 -1.85
N THR A 15 -16.32 -3.44 -0.95
CA THR A 15 -17.76 -3.19 -1.11
C THR A 15 -18.12 -1.71 -0.93
N LYS A 16 -17.48 -1.00 0.01
CA LYS A 16 -17.68 0.45 0.19
C LYS A 16 -17.20 1.27 -1.02
N GLN A 17 -16.09 0.89 -1.63
CA GLN A 17 -15.56 1.56 -2.82
C GLN A 17 -16.52 1.45 -4.02
N LYS A 18 -17.11 0.26 -4.24
CA LYS A 18 -18.12 0.06 -5.29
C LYS A 18 -19.37 0.93 -5.05
N LYS A 19 -19.86 1.01 -3.81
CA LYS A 19 -21.04 1.85 -3.49
C LYS A 19 -20.82 3.33 -3.77
N ARG A 20 -19.63 3.86 -3.48
CA ARG A 20 -19.30 5.27 -3.75
C ARG A 20 -19.34 5.57 -5.25
N LEU A 21 -18.87 4.67 -6.11
CA LEU A 21 -18.94 4.82 -7.56
C LEU A 21 -20.39 4.97 -8.04
N TYR A 22 -21.28 4.07 -7.60
CA TYR A 22 -22.70 4.11 -7.99
C TYR A 22 -23.40 5.40 -7.55
N PHE A 23 -23.10 5.90 -6.35
CA PHE A 23 -23.67 7.17 -5.87
C PHE A 23 -23.35 8.34 -6.81
N HIS A 24 -22.09 8.46 -7.26
CA HIS A 24 -21.71 9.54 -8.18
C HIS A 24 -22.32 9.37 -9.56
N PHE A 25 -22.45 8.13 -10.04
CA PHE A 25 -23.14 7.83 -11.31
C PHE A 25 -24.62 8.24 -11.26
N ILE A 26 -25.31 7.92 -10.16
CA ILE A 26 -26.72 8.25 -9.94
C ILE A 26 -26.89 9.77 -9.80
N LEU A 27 -26.04 10.43 -9.01
CA LEU A 27 -26.06 11.89 -8.84
C LEU A 27 -25.82 12.60 -10.18
N PHE A 28 -24.92 12.09 -11.02
CA PHE A 28 -24.67 12.63 -12.35
C PHE A 28 -25.88 12.48 -13.29
N LEU A 29 -26.50 11.30 -13.31
CA LEU A 29 -27.74 11.04 -14.07
C LEU A 29 -28.86 12.01 -13.65
N VAL A 30 -29.07 12.17 -12.34
CA VAL A 30 -30.06 13.10 -11.80
C VAL A 30 -29.73 14.55 -12.17
N GLY A 31 -28.46 14.96 -12.06
CA GLY A 31 -28.00 16.29 -12.47
C GLY A 31 -28.22 16.55 -13.95
N SER A 32 -27.92 15.58 -14.82
CA SER A 32 -28.14 15.70 -16.26
C SER A 32 -29.62 15.86 -16.62
N VAL A 33 -30.50 15.09 -16.00
CA VAL A 33 -31.96 15.22 -16.17
C VAL A 33 -32.45 16.58 -15.66
N PHE A 34 -31.91 17.07 -14.53
CA PHE A 34 -32.24 18.39 -13.98
C PHE A 34 -31.91 19.54 -14.95
N PHE A 35 -30.75 19.50 -15.61
CA PHE A 35 -30.39 20.52 -16.62
C PHE A 35 -31.30 20.48 -17.87
N ILE A 36 -31.68 19.28 -18.32
CA ILE A 36 -32.63 19.12 -19.44
C ILE A 36 -34.00 19.71 -19.09
N VAL A 37 -34.47 19.44 -17.87
CA VAL A 37 -35.73 19.98 -17.34
C VAL A 37 -35.68 21.50 -17.23
N LEU A 38 -34.60 22.09 -16.69
CA LEU A 38 -34.45 23.54 -16.60
C LEU A 38 -34.56 24.21 -17.97
N ASN A 39 -33.88 23.66 -18.98
CA ASN A 39 -33.89 24.25 -20.32
C ASN A 39 -35.25 24.08 -21.00
N LYS A 40 -35.84 22.88 -20.95
CA LYS A 40 -37.04 22.55 -21.73
C LYS A 40 -38.33 23.08 -21.10
N LEU A 41 -38.42 23.19 -19.77
CA LEU A 41 -39.64 23.60 -19.07
C LEU A 41 -39.67 25.09 -18.74
N LEU A 42 -38.53 25.71 -18.42
CA LEU A 42 -38.52 27.09 -17.93
C LEU A 42 -38.18 28.13 -19.01
N LYS A 43 -37.73 27.73 -20.22
CA LYS A 43 -37.30 28.63 -21.33
C LYS A 43 -36.50 29.84 -20.81
N VAL A 44 -35.64 29.61 -19.82
CA VAL A 44 -34.91 30.70 -19.17
C VAL A 44 -33.79 31.10 -20.10
N GLY A 45 -33.71 32.39 -20.45
CA GLY A 45 -32.57 32.95 -21.18
C GLY A 45 -32.80 33.25 -22.65
N GLU A 46 -33.98 33.70 -23.08
CA GLU A 46 -34.00 34.51 -24.30
C GLU A 46 -33.40 35.89 -23.98
N PRO A 47 -32.33 36.35 -24.67
CA PRO A 47 -31.70 35.82 -25.89
C PRO A 47 -30.32 35.14 -25.69
N TYR A 48 -29.93 34.76 -24.47
CA TYR A 48 -28.61 34.22 -24.15
C TYR A 48 -28.66 32.77 -23.64
N ASP A 49 -28.04 31.85 -24.38
CA ASP A 49 -27.96 30.41 -24.09
C ASP A 49 -27.03 30.05 -22.91
N TRP A 50 -27.28 30.62 -21.72
CA TRP A 50 -26.49 30.38 -20.51
C TRP A 50 -26.40 28.88 -20.12
N PHE A 51 -27.38 28.09 -20.54
CA PHE A 51 -27.42 26.63 -20.40
C PHE A 51 -26.21 25.92 -21.04
N VAL A 52 -25.67 26.46 -22.14
CA VAL A 52 -24.46 25.90 -22.80
C VAL A 52 -23.27 25.97 -21.84
N TRP A 53 -23.08 27.10 -21.18
CA TRP A 53 -22.03 27.27 -20.18
C TRP A 53 -22.24 26.38 -18.95
N ALA A 54 -23.49 26.22 -18.52
CA ALA A 54 -23.84 25.32 -17.42
C ALA A 54 -23.52 23.85 -17.77
N ILE A 55 -23.87 23.38 -18.97
CA ILE A 55 -23.51 22.02 -19.43
C ILE A 55 -22.01 21.88 -19.56
N VAL A 56 -21.31 22.84 -20.16
CA VAL A 56 -19.87 22.75 -20.38
C VAL A 56 -19.15 22.64 -19.03
N GLY A 57 -19.51 23.46 -18.05
CA GLY A 57 -18.97 23.37 -16.69
C GLY A 57 -19.28 22.02 -16.01
N TRP A 58 -20.53 21.56 -16.12
CA TRP A 58 -20.95 20.29 -15.53
C TRP A 58 -20.30 19.07 -16.19
N PHE A 59 -20.14 19.10 -17.51
CA PHE A 59 -19.48 18.08 -18.30
C PHE A 59 -17.98 18.01 -17.95
N PHE A 60 -17.32 19.15 -17.79
CA PHE A 60 -15.92 19.20 -17.39
C PHE A 60 -15.69 18.59 -16.00
N LEU A 61 -16.53 18.93 -15.03
CA LEU A 61 -16.49 18.32 -13.69
C LEU A 61 -16.72 16.81 -13.74
N PHE A 62 -17.68 16.35 -14.57
CA PHE A 62 -17.91 14.93 -14.77
C PHE A 62 -16.72 14.22 -15.41
N LEU A 63 -16.08 14.83 -16.41
CA LEU A 63 -14.93 14.25 -17.09
C LEU A 63 -13.74 14.09 -16.15
N LEU A 64 -13.43 15.10 -15.33
CA LEU A 64 -12.41 15.01 -14.28
C LEU A 64 -12.74 13.90 -13.26
N HIS A 65 -14.01 13.80 -12.84
CA HIS A 65 -14.45 12.77 -11.91
C HIS A 65 -14.35 11.37 -12.52
N PHE A 66 -14.74 11.21 -13.79
CA PHE A 66 -14.65 9.95 -14.53
C PHE A 66 -13.20 9.49 -14.66
N ILE A 67 -12.29 10.38 -15.07
CA ILE A 67 -10.86 10.08 -15.17
C ILE A 67 -10.31 9.69 -13.79
N ASN A 68 -10.59 10.47 -12.75
CA ASN A 68 -10.06 10.18 -11.41
C ASN A 68 -10.58 8.84 -10.87
N VAL A 69 -11.87 8.55 -11.02
CA VAL A 69 -12.43 7.32 -10.46
C VAL A 69 -12.14 6.11 -11.34
N PHE A 70 -12.04 6.24 -12.66
CA PHE A 70 -11.80 5.10 -13.57
C PHE A 70 -10.32 4.80 -13.76
N ILE A 71 -9.47 5.82 -13.89
CA ILE A 71 -8.03 5.67 -14.13
C ILE A 71 -7.27 5.55 -12.82
N THR A 72 -7.43 6.47 -11.85
CA THR A 72 -6.70 6.41 -10.57
C THR A 72 -7.05 5.15 -9.79
N HIS A 73 -8.31 4.70 -9.82
CA HIS A 73 -8.72 3.51 -9.07
C HIS A 73 -8.28 2.19 -9.71
N LYS A 74 -8.06 2.16 -11.04
CA LYS A 74 -7.56 0.98 -11.75
C LYS A 74 -6.02 0.92 -11.75
N PHE A 75 -5.35 2.07 -11.83
CA PHE A 75 -3.89 2.15 -11.91
C PHE A 75 -3.20 2.26 -10.54
N MET A 76 -3.79 3.00 -9.59
CA MET A 76 -3.29 3.20 -8.22
C MET A 76 -4.17 2.49 -7.18
N GLY A 77 -4.92 1.49 -7.64
CA GLY A 77 -5.78 0.66 -6.81
C GLY A 77 -4.99 -0.29 -5.91
N LYS A 78 -5.73 -1.03 -5.08
CA LYS A 78 -5.22 -2.01 -4.09
C LYS A 78 -4.12 -2.94 -4.65
N GLU A 79 -4.23 -3.36 -5.90
CA GLU A 79 -3.25 -4.24 -6.56
C GLU A 79 -1.85 -3.59 -6.72
N TRP A 80 -1.78 -2.29 -7.01
CA TRP A 80 -0.50 -1.59 -7.09
C TRP A 80 0.15 -1.49 -5.71
N VAL A 81 -0.65 -1.19 -4.68
CA VAL A 81 -0.17 -1.10 -3.28
C VAL A 81 0.30 -2.47 -2.77
N GLU A 82 -0.42 -3.54 -3.08
CA GLU A 82 -0.03 -4.91 -2.73
C GLU A 82 1.30 -5.28 -3.40
N LYS A 83 1.46 -5.01 -4.70
CA LYS A 83 2.73 -5.24 -5.41
C LYS A 83 3.91 -4.45 -4.84
N GLN A 84 3.69 -3.20 -4.43
CA GLN A 84 4.76 -2.39 -3.82
C GLN A 84 5.12 -2.90 -2.42
N THR A 85 4.11 -3.27 -1.63
CA THR A 85 4.30 -3.80 -0.27
C THR A 85 5.05 -5.13 -0.30
N GLU A 86 4.68 -6.05 -1.18
CA GLU A 86 5.37 -7.34 -1.36
C GLU A 86 6.85 -7.12 -1.71
N LYS A 87 7.13 -6.19 -2.63
CA LYS A 87 8.51 -5.84 -3.00
C LYS A 87 9.32 -5.26 -1.84
N LEU A 88 8.69 -4.52 -0.94
CA LEU A 88 9.34 -3.96 0.25
C LEU A 88 9.59 -5.03 1.32
N ILE A 89 8.63 -5.93 1.55
CA ILE A 89 8.76 -7.04 2.49
C ILE A 89 9.92 -7.95 2.06
N LEU A 90 9.98 -8.35 0.79
CA LEU A 90 11.08 -9.18 0.26
C LEU A 90 12.46 -8.53 0.46
N LYS A 91 12.57 -7.21 0.34
CA LYS A 91 13.82 -6.49 0.61
C LYS A 91 14.18 -6.49 2.10
N GLN A 92 13.18 -6.37 2.97
CA GLN A 92 13.39 -6.41 4.42
C GLN A 92 13.81 -7.80 4.87
N GLU A 93 13.15 -8.86 4.37
CA GLU A 93 13.51 -10.25 4.64
C GLU A 93 14.95 -10.56 4.21
N ALA A 94 15.34 -10.17 2.99
CA ALA A 94 16.71 -10.37 2.52
C ALA A 94 17.76 -9.62 3.37
N LYS A 95 17.40 -8.46 3.95
CA LYS A 95 18.29 -7.72 4.84
C LYS A 95 18.39 -8.39 6.22
N ILE A 96 17.28 -8.91 6.74
CA ILE A 96 17.25 -9.66 8.00
C ILE A 96 18.10 -10.93 7.87
N GLU A 97 17.98 -11.67 6.77
CA GLU A 97 18.77 -12.88 6.52
C GLU A 97 20.28 -12.59 6.50
N LYS A 98 20.70 -11.47 5.89
CA LYS A 98 22.11 -11.03 5.89
C LYS A 98 22.60 -10.70 7.30
N LEU A 99 21.82 -9.93 8.06
CA LEU A 99 22.17 -9.57 9.44
C LEU A 99 22.27 -10.83 10.32
N GLN A 100 21.38 -11.80 10.15
CA GLN A 100 21.45 -13.07 10.87
C GLN A 100 22.73 -13.85 10.55
N LYS A 101 23.13 -13.91 9.27
CA LYS A 101 24.39 -14.55 8.85
C LYS A 101 25.62 -13.84 9.40
N GLU A 102 25.62 -12.51 9.45
CA GLU A 102 26.71 -11.72 10.05
C GLU A 102 26.84 -11.99 11.55
N ILE A 103 25.71 -11.97 12.28
CA ILE A 103 25.68 -12.28 13.72
C ILE A 103 26.16 -13.72 13.98
N GLU A 104 25.75 -14.71 13.19
CA GLU A 104 26.21 -16.09 13.35
C GLU A 104 27.73 -16.21 13.13
N LYS A 105 28.26 -15.51 12.12
CA LYS A 105 29.70 -15.48 11.83
C LYS A 105 30.49 -14.82 12.96
N GLU A 106 30.03 -13.67 13.46
CA GLU A 106 30.65 -12.99 14.62
C GLU A 106 30.62 -13.87 15.87
N ALA A 107 29.50 -14.55 16.14
CA ALA A 107 29.38 -15.47 17.27
C ALA A 107 30.35 -16.66 17.15
N ARG A 108 30.51 -17.24 15.96
CA ARG A 108 31.50 -18.31 15.70
C ARG A 108 32.93 -17.83 15.92
N ILE A 109 33.30 -16.66 15.37
CA ILE A 109 34.63 -16.08 15.56
C ILE A 109 34.92 -15.84 17.04
N LYS A 110 33.94 -15.32 17.78
CA LYS A 110 34.07 -15.10 19.21
C LYS A 110 34.28 -16.41 19.96
N LEU A 111 33.49 -17.44 19.67
CA LEU A 111 33.65 -18.78 20.27
C LEU A 111 35.03 -19.38 19.98
N GLU A 112 35.50 -19.33 18.72
CA GLU A 112 36.83 -19.80 18.34
C GLU A 112 37.94 -19.04 19.10
N SER A 113 37.79 -17.72 19.28
CA SER A 113 38.74 -16.91 20.04
C SER A 113 38.75 -17.23 21.55
N GLU A 114 37.57 -17.50 22.13
CA GLU A 114 37.43 -17.90 23.55
C GLU A 114 38.00 -19.31 23.78
N LEU A 115 37.76 -20.25 22.85
CA LEU A 115 38.33 -21.60 22.88
C LEU A 115 39.86 -21.54 22.79
N HIS A 116 40.42 -20.79 21.83
CA HIS A 116 41.86 -20.64 21.68
C HIS A 116 42.52 -19.99 22.89
N ALA A 117 41.88 -18.99 23.51
CA ALA A 117 42.37 -18.39 24.76
C ALA A 117 42.38 -19.42 25.91
N SER A 118 41.34 -20.25 26.02
CA SER A 118 41.27 -21.32 27.03
C SER A 118 42.27 -22.47 26.80
N GLU A 119 42.60 -22.76 25.54
CA GLU A 119 43.63 -23.74 25.16
C GLU A 119 45.03 -23.23 25.58
N ILE A 120 45.35 -21.96 25.29
CA ILE A 120 46.59 -21.31 25.70
C ILE A 120 46.73 -21.26 27.23
N GLU A 121 45.62 -21.04 27.95
CA GLU A 121 45.63 -21.02 29.42
C GLU A 121 45.87 -22.41 30.02
N LYS A 122 45.38 -23.47 29.36
CA LYS A 122 45.66 -24.87 29.74
C LYS A 122 47.09 -25.29 29.40
N GLU A 123 47.65 -24.84 28.28
CA GLU A 123 49.04 -25.14 27.88
C GLU A 123 50.06 -24.44 28.79
N ASN A 124 49.73 -23.27 29.35
CA ASN A 124 50.57 -22.54 30.30
C ASN A 124 50.39 -22.96 31.78
N GLN A 125 49.52 -23.93 32.10
CA GLN A 125 49.49 -24.53 33.45
C GLN A 125 50.69 -25.47 33.65
N PRO A 126 51.43 -25.35 34.78
CA PRO A 126 52.73 -25.97 34.94
C PRO A 126 52.62 -27.50 35.00
N ASN A 127 53.38 -28.18 34.13
CA ASN A 127 53.67 -29.61 34.24
C ASN A 127 54.59 -29.85 35.46
N SER A 128 54.02 -29.78 36.67
CA SER A 128 54.70 -30.10 37.92
C SER A 128 54.54 -31.58 38.26
N THR A 129 55.04 -32.47 37.41
CA THR A 129 55.32 -33.85 37.83
C THR A 129 56.50 -34.40 37.05
N THR A 130 57.73 -34.14 37.49
CA THR A 130 58.86 -35.06 37.26
C THR A 130 59.93 -34.82 38.33
N LYS A 131 60.10 -35.83 39.20
CA LYS A 131 61.36 -36.44 39.73
C LYS A 131 62.54 -35.47 39.92
N GLU A 132 63.10 -35.32 41.11
CA GLU A 132 63.90 -36.29 41.89
C GLU A 132 64.02 -35.87 43.36
#